data_AF-A0A7Y7LNP5-F1
#
_entry.id   AF-A0A7Y7LNP5-F1
#
_cell.length_a   1.000
_cell.length_b   1.000
_cell.length_c   1.000
_cell.angle_alpha   90.00
_cell.angle_beta   90.00
_cell.angle_gamma   90.00
#
_symmetry.space_group_name_H-M   'P 1'
#
loop_
_entity.id
_entity.type
_entity.pdbx_description
1 polymer ?
#
loop_
_entity_poly.entity_id
_entity_poly.type
_entity_poly.pdbx_seq_one_letter_code
_entity_poly.pdbx_strand_id
1 'polypeptide(L)' 'MASEKTVKLLLACAMVAVLLGVAGYVLVFWHNYSGCQQLEAEAAKNGKPMSCADIKAAAKAQRDTPRP' A
#
# COMPACT_ATOMS: atom_id res chain seq x y z
N MET A 1 -9.58 25.93 -31.08
CA MET A 1 -8.77 26.33 -29.91
C MET A 1 -9.67 26.25 -28.68
N ALA A 2 -9.39 25.35 -27.73
CA ALA A 2 -10.18 25.26 -26.51
C ALA A 2 -10.05 26.58 -25.73
N SER A 3 -11.16 27.06 -25.15
CA SER A 3 -11.16 28.29 -24.35
C SER A 3 -10.12 28.18 -23.24
N GLU A 4 -9.30 29.22 -23.05
CA GLU A 4 -8.19 29.22 -22.09
C GLU A 4 -8.64 28.82 -20.67
N LYS A 5 -9.87 29.18 -20.29
CA LYS A 5 -10.50 28.79 -19.02
C LYS A 5 -10.74 27.28 -18.93
N THR A 6 -11.17 26.64 -20.02
CA THR A 6 -11.39 25.19 -20.09
C THR A 6 -10.06 24.44 -19.98
N VAL A 7 -9.00 24.93 -20.63
CA VAL A 7 -7.67 24.32 -20.57
C VAL A 7 -7.10 24.39 -19.14
N LYS A 8 -7.22 25.55 -18.48
CA LYS A 8 -6.78 25.73 -17.09
C LYS A 8 -7.55 24.82 -16.12
N LEU A 9 -8.86 24.67 -16.30
CA LEU A 9 -9.69 23.78 -15.48
C LEU A 9 -9.26 22.31 -15.64
N LEU A 10 -9.09 21.84 -16.89
CA LEU A 10 -8.65 20.48 -17.16
C LEU A 10 -7.27 20.19 -16.58
N LEU A 11 -6.35 21.16 -16.70
CA LEU A 11 -5.01 21.02 -16.15
C LEU A 11 -5.03 20.94 -14.61
N ALA A 12 -5.85 21.77 -13.96
CA ALA A 12 -6.03 21.72 -12.51
C ALA A 12 -6.62 20.37 -12.06
N CYS A 13 -7.65 19.87 -12.75
CA CYS A 13 -8.23 18.56 -12.47
C CYS A 13 -7.22 17.43 -12.67
N ALA A 14 -6.40 17.48 -13.72
CA ALA A 14 -5.34 16.50 -13.97
C ALA A 14 -4.29 16.49 -12.85
N MET A 15 -3.86 17.66 -12.38
CA MET A 15 -2.94 17.76 -11.24
C MET A 15 -3.53 17.15 -9.96
N VAL A 16 -4.79 17.45 -9.66
CA VAL A 16 -5.48 16.89 -8.48
C VAL A 16 -5.60 15.37 -8.59
N ALA A 17 -5.96 14.84 -9.76
CA ALA A 17 -6.06 13.40 -9.99
C ALA A 17 -4.73 12.68 -9.75
N VAL A 18 -3.61 13.26 -10.22
CA VAL A 18 -2.27 12.72 -9.97
C VAL A 18 -1.95 12.70 -8.47
N LEU A 19 -2.21 13.79 -7.76
CA LEU A 19 -1.97 13.88 -6.31
C LEU A 19 -2.79 12.85 -5.53
N LEU A 20 -4.07 12.69 -5.87
CA LEU A 20 -4.93 11.67 -5.26
C LEU A 20 -4.44 10.25 -5.56
N GLY A 21 -3.95 10.00 -6.77
CA GLY A 21 -3.34 8.71 -7.14
C GLY A 21 -2.12 8.37 -6.29
N VAL A 22 -1.21 9.34 -6.09
CA VAL A 22 -0.02 9.16 -5.24
C VAL A 22 -0.43 8.96 -3.78
N ALA A 23 -1.34 9.77 -3.25
CA ALA A 23 -1.83 9.63 -1.89
C ALA A 23 -2.49 8.26 -1.65
N GLY A 24 -3.31 7.79 -2.59
CA GLY A 24 -3.92 6.47 -2.54
C GLY A 24 -2.89 5.34 -2.56
N TYR A 25 -1.89 5.43 -3.44
CA TYR A 25 -0.78 4.47 -3.49
C TYR A 25 -0.05 4.40 -2.14
N VAL A 26 0.34 5.54 -1.58
CA VAL A 26 1.04 5.60 -0.28
C VAL A 26 0.16 5.00 0.83
N LEU A 27 -1.14 5.31 0.88
CA LEU A 27 -2.05 4.74 1.88
C LEU A 27 -2.18 3.22 1.78
N VAL A 28 -2.31 2.67 0.57
CA VAL A 28 -2.39 1.21 0.36
C VAL A 28 -1.10 0.52 0.80
N PHE A 29 0.05 1.11 0.49
CA PHE A 29 1.35 0.58 0.90
C PHE A 29 1.57 0.72 2.41
N TRP A 30 1.16 1.83 3.00
CA TRP A 30 1.20 2.02 4.45
C TRP A 30 0.35 0.97 5.15
N HIS A 31 -0.89 0.76 4.73
CA HIS A 31 -1.77 -0.24 5.34
C HIS A 31 -1.19 -1.66 5.26
N ASN A 32 -0.52 -1.98 4.14
CA ASN A 32 0.22 -3.25 4.00
C ASN A 32 1.43 -3.32 4.97
N TYR A 33 2.10 -2.21 5.24
CA TYR A 33 3.22 -2.14 6.17
C TYR A 33 2.79 -2.16 7.64
N SER A 34 1.71 -1.47 8.00
CA SER A 34 1.23 -1.38 9.39
C SER A 34 0.67 -2.70 9.90
N GLY A 35 -0.04 -3.46 9.06
CA GLY A 35 -0.48 -4.81 9.42
C GLY A 35 0.72 -5.74 9.69
N CYS A 36 1.80 -5.51 8.95
CA CYS A 36 3.01 -6.30 9.02
C CYS A 36 3.84 -5.95 10.28
N GLN A 37 3.96 -4.67 10.66
CA GLN A 37 4.56 -4.27 11.95
C GLN A 37 3.77 -4.78 13.16
N GLN A 38 2.45 -4.88 13.05
CA GLN A 38 1.63 -5.46 14.13
C GLN A 38 1.98 -6.94 14.34
N LEU A 39 2.16 -7.69 13.24
CA LEU A 39 2.61 -9.08 13.27
C LEU A 39 4.07 -9.22 13.75
N GLU A 40 4.96 -8.30 13.40
CA GLU A 40 6.34 -8.26 13.95
C GLU A 40 6.33 -8.02 15.46
N ALA A 41 5.51 -7.08 15.94
CA ALA A 41 5.38 -6.78 17.37
C ALA A 41 4.80 -7.97 18.15
N GLU A 42 3.86 -8.71 17.55
CA GLU A 42 3.27 -9.91 18.15
C GLU A 42 4.25 -11.10 18.15
N ALA A 43 5.02 -11.26 17.07
CA ALA A 43 6.07 -12.28 16.96
C ALA A 43 7.25 -12.00 17.91
N ALA A 44 7.62 -10.73 18.09
CA ALA A 44 8.60 -10.30 19.08
C ALA A 44 8.14 -10.60 20.51
N LYS A 45 6.86 -10.39 20.84
CA LYS A 45 6.28 -10.77 22.14
C LYS A 45 6.29 -12.28 22.39
N ASN A 46 6.16 -13.08 21.33
CA ASN A 46 6.20 -14.54 21.40
C ASN A 46 7.62 -15.13 21.30
N GLY A 47 8.66 -14.31 21.42
CA GLY A 47 10.07 -14.76 21.43
C GLY A 47 10.61 -15.20 20.07
N LYS A 48 9.90 -14.91 18.97
CA LYS A 48 10.29 -15.23 17.60
C LYS A 48 10.28 -13.95 16.75
N PRO A 49 11.30 -13.08 16.86
CA PRO A 49 11.40 -11.92 15.98
C PRO A 49 11.56 -12.41 14.53
N MET A 50 10.56 -12.16 13.69
CA MET A 50 10.64 -12.35 12.25
C MET A 50 10.56 -10.99 11.58
N SER A 51 11.27 -10.81 10.46
CA SER A 51 11.14 -9.59 9.69
C SER A 51 9.85 -9.59 8.89
N CYS A 52 9.34 -8.39 8.60
CA CYS A 52 8.14 -8.17 7.82
C CYS A 52 8.23 -8.79 6.43
N ALA A 53 9.45 -8.86 5.87
CA ALA A 53 9.72 -9.53 4.61
C ALA A 53 9.45 -11.04 4.70
N ASP A 54 9.85 -11.68 5.80
CA ASP A 54 9.64 -13.10 6.04
C ASP A 54 8.17 -13.42 6.33
N ILE A 55 7.47 -12.57 7.10
CA ILE A 55 6.04 -12.73 7.39
C ILE A 55 5.23 -12.59 6.10
N LYS A 56 5.56 -11.62 5.24
CA LYS A 56 4.89 -11.42 3.96
C LYS A 56 5.20 -12.54 2.97
N ALA A 57 6.44 -13.05 2.96
CA ALA A 57 6.82 -14.20 2.16
C ALA A 57 6.10 -15.49 2.61
N ALA A 58 5.99 -15.72 3.92
CA ALA A 58 5.28 -16.85 4.49
C ALA A 58 3.77 -16.77 4.24
N ALA A 59 3.15 -15.59 4.40
CA ALA A 59 1.73 -15.39 4.12
C ALA A 59 1.41 -15.55 2.61
N LYS A 60 2.31 -15.11 1.73
CA LYS A 60 2.19 -15.36 0.29
C LYS A 60 2.32 -16.85 -0.01
N ALA A 61 3.30 -17.52 0.58
CA ALA A 61 3.47 -18.97 0.42
C ALA A 61 2.23 -19.74 0.89
N GLN A 62 1.66 -19.39 2.05
CA GLN A 62 0.42 -20.01 2.54
C GLN A 62 -0.82 -19.76 1.68
N ARG A 63 -0.87 -18.66 0.92
CA ARG A 63 -1.95 -18.40 -0.04
C ARG A 63 -1.82 -19.24 -1.30
N ASP A 64 -0.59 -19.59 -1.69
CA ASP A 64 -0.30 -20.39 -2.88
C ASP A 64 -0.23 -21.90 -2.59
N THR A 65 -0.11 -22.34 -1.33
CA THR A 65 -0.25 -23.76 -0.97
C THR A 65 -1.73 -24.16 -0.91
N PRO A 66 -2.19 -25.15 -1.69
CA PRO A 66 -3.51 -25.72 -1.49
C PRO A 66 -3.55 -26.35 -0.09
N ARG A 67 -4.42 -25.81 0.76
CA ARG A 67 -4.71 -26.38 2.08
C ARG A 67 -5.38 -27.75 1.85
N PRO A 68 -4.90 -28.84 2.47
CA PRO A 68 -5.57 -30.14 2.40
C PRO A 68 -6.94 -30.11 3.06
#